data_AF-A0A8S0FES8-F1
#
_entry.id   AF-A0A8S0FES8-F1
#
_cell.length_a   1.000
_cell.length_b   1.000
_cell.length_c   1.000
_cell.angle_alpha   90.00
_cell.angle_beta   90.00
_cell.angle_gamma   90.00
#
_symmetry.space_group_name_H-M   'P 1'
#
loop_
_entity.id
_entity.type
_entity.pdbx_description
1 polymer ?
#
loop_
_entity_poly.entity_id
_entity_poly.type
_entity_poly.pdbx_seq_one_letter_code
_entity_poly.pdbx_strand_id
1 'polypeptide(L)'
;MYGVHIIAIGGTSFRRYLELARLLENRVAALRDNDGNYQQNCDERYADVLCSRSRVFADHDNSRSTFEICLYQDNADLCDALFRGTRRTLTVQDYMLANKAEAAFQLLQLHAEKLTVPDYIQEALAWIRE
;
A
#
# COMPACT_ATOMS: atom_id res chain seq x y z
N MET A 1 -3.49 -22.03 8.97
CA MET A 1 -2.07 -22.02 8.59
C MET A 1 -1.70 -20.56 8.37
N TYR A 2 -1.23 -19.87 9.41
CA TYR A 2 -0.92 -18.44 9.35
C TYR A 2 0.56 -18.28 9.74
N GLY A 3 1.42 -18.09 8.73
CA GLY A 3 2.87 -17.90 8.88
C GLY A 3 3.36 -16.63 8.17
N VAL A 4 2.43 -15.73 7.82
CA VAL A 4 2.76 -14.43 7.23
C VAL A 4 2.71 -13.39 8.34
N HIS A 5 3.80 -12.65 8.50
CA HIS A 5 3.91 -11.56 9.45
C HIS A 5 3.90 -10.22 8.69
N ILE A 6 3.06 -9.29 9.14
CA ILE A 6 3.01 -7.94 8.60
C ILE A 6 3.93 -7.07 9.45
N ILE A 7 4.86 -6.36 8.80
CA ILE A 7 5.85 -5.49 9.45
C ILE A 7 5.76 -4.11 8.81
N ALA A 8 5.44 -3.09 9.61
CA ALA A 8 5.52 -1.70 9.19
C ALA A 8 6.97 -1.20 9.28
N ILE A 9 7.55 -0.78 8.16
CA ILE A 9 8.99 -0.49 8.03
C ILE A 9 9.37 0.94 8.48
N GLY A 10 8.37 1.81 8.72
CA GLY A 10 8.59 3.16 9.29
C GLY A 10 9.48 4.07 8.42
N GLY A 11 9.31 4.05 7.11
CA GLY A 11 10.04 4.92 6.16
C GLY A 11 10.73 4.16 5.04
N THR A 12 11.83 4.71 4.51
CA THR A 12 12.50 4.24 3.28
C THR A 12 13.46 3.06 3.50
N SER A 13 13.39 2.37 4.65
CA SER A 13 14.33 1.31 5.02
C SER A 13 14.08 -0.04 4.32
N PHE A 14 13.12 -0.11 3.40
CA PHE A 14 12.74 -1.32 2.63
C PHE A 14 13.94 -2.09 2.07
N ARG A 15 14.94 -1.39 1.53
CA ARG A 15 16.13 -2.01 0.93
C ARG A 15 16.84 -2.95 1.91
N ARG A 16 17.07 -2.51 3.15
CA ARG A 16 17.77 -3.33 4.17
C ARG A 16 16.98 -4.57 4.54
N TYR A 17 15.66 -4.47 4.60
CA TYR A 17 14.80 -5.63 4.88
C TYR A 17 14.82 -6.64 3.73
N LEU A 18 14.84 -6.17 2.47
CA LEU A 18 14.97 -7.04 1.31
C LEU A 18 16.34 -7.72 1.25
N GLU A 19 17.41 -7.02 1.60
CA GLU A 19 18.77 -7.59 1.72
C GLU A 19 18.79 -8.71 2.78
N LEU A 20 18.24 -8.45 3.97
CA LEU A 20 18.15 -9.45 5.03
C LEU A 20 17.27 -10.64 4.62
N ALA A 21 16.13 -10.38 3.99
CA ALA A 21 15.25 -11.43 3.49
C ALA A 21 15.95 -12.35 2.50
N ARG A 22 16.78 -11.77 1.61
CA ARG A 22 17.61 -12.54 0.67
C ARG A 22 18.66 -13.39 1.39
N LEU A 23 19.33 -12.85 2.41
CA LEU A 23 20.35 -13.58 3.18
C LEU A 23 19.76 -14.72 4.02
N LEU A 24 18.57 -14.50 4.58
CA LEU A 24 17.84 -15.48 5.40
C LEU A 24 16.98 -16.43 4.54
N GLU A 25 16.98 -16.22 3.22
CA GLU A 25 16.15 -16.91 2.23
C GLU A 25 14.64 -16.91 2.54
N ASN A 26 14.17 -15.88 3.24
CA ASN A 26 12.76 -15.71 3.57
C ASN A 26 11.99 -15.17 2.36
N ARG A 27 10.73 -15.59 2.22
CA ARG A 27 9.85 -14.98 1.22
C ARG A 27 9.30 -13.66 1.73
N VAL A 28 9.46 -12.59 0.96
CA VAL A 28 9.04 -11.23 1.35
C VAL A 28 8.34 -10.50 0.21
N ALA A 29 7.11 -10.07 0.47
CA ALA A 29 6.38 -9.13 -0.37
C ALA A 29 6.52 -7.72 0.24
N ALA A 30 7.12 -6.80 -0.49
CA ALA A 30 7.29 -5.40 -0.07
C ALA A 30 6.22 -4.53 -0.73
N LEU A 31 5.23 -4.10 0.05
CA LEU A 31 4.22 -3.13 -0.38
C LEU A 31 4.75 -1.71 -0.19
N ARG A 32 4.66 -0.88 -1.22
CA ARG A 32 5.07 0.53 -1.16
C ARG A 32 4.24 1.41 -2.10
N ASP A 33 4.34 2.71 -1.88
CA ASP A 33 3.80 3.76 -2.75
C ASP A 33 4.74 3.98 -3.95
N ASN A 34 4.21 4.24 -5.14
CA ASN A 34 5.05 4.55 -6.30
C ASN A 34 5.59 6.00 -6.27
N ASP A 35 5.00 6.87 -5.43
CA ASP A 35 5.35 8.28 -5.25
C ASP A 35 5.41 9.08 -6.57
N GLY A 36 4.59 8.69 -7.55
CA GLY A 36 4.51 9.30 -8.88
C GLY A 36 5.56 8.81 -9.86
N ASN A 37 6.40 7.84 -9.49
CA ASN A 37 7.42 7.25 -10.37
C ASN A 37 7.70 5.78 -10.04
N TYR A 38 6.86 4.88 -10.54
CA TYR A 38 6.98 3.44 -10.37
C TYR A 38 8.36 2.90 -10.81
N GLN A 39 8.80 3.27 -12.02
CA GLN A 39 10.07 2.81 -12.60
C GLN A 39 11.25 3.07 -11.66
N GLN A 40 11.41 4.32 -11.22
CA GLN A 40 12.53 4.71 -10.37
C GLN A 40 12.37 4.14 -8.96
N ASN A 41 11.17 4.23 -8.39
CA ASN A 41 10.97 3.99 -6.97
C ASN A 41 10.75 2.50 -6.63
N CYS A 42 10.25 1.69 -7.57
CA CYS A 42 10.00 0.25 -7.42
C CYS A 42 11.05 -0.58 -8.16
N ASP A 43 11.21 -0.40 -9.47
CA ASP A 43 12.01 -1.32 -10.27
C ASP A 43 13.51 -1.05 -10.05
N GLU A 44 13.97 0.16 -10.34
CA GLU A 44 15.40 0.51 -10.29
C GLU A 44 15.95 0.52 -8.88
N ARG A 45 15.17 1.01 -7.90
CA ARG A 45 15.60 1.18 -6.51
C ARG A 45 15.95 -0.12 -5.80
N TYR A 46 15.35 -1.23 -6.22
CA TYR A 46 15.51 -2.54 -5.56
C TYR A 46 16.07 -3.62 -6.48
N ALA A 47 16.39 -3.32 -7.75
CA ALA A 47 16.86 -4.28 -8.74
C ALA A 47 18.06 -5.13 -8.26
N ASP A 48 18.95 -4.56 -7.45
CA ASP A 48 20.15 -5.24 -6.94
C ASP A 48 19.89 -6.14 -5.73
N VAL A 49 18.80 -5.90 -5.00
CA VAL A 49 18.45 -6.62 -3.75
C VAL A 49 17.32 -7.63 -3.93
N LEU A 50 16.54 -7.53 -5.00
CA LEU A 50 15.48 -8.48 -5.32
C LEU A 50 16.04 -9.87 -5.72
N CYS A 51 15.27 -10.91 -5.43
CA CYS A 51 15.58 -12.30 -5.76
C CYS A 51 14.29 -13.08 -6.03
N SER A 52 14.36 -14.37 -6.36
CA SER A 52 13.16 -15.19 -6.63
C SER A 52 12.19 -15.29 -5.45
N ARG A 53 12.64 -15.01 -4.22
CA ARG A 53 11.83 -15.01 -2.99
C ARG A 53 11.46 -13.61 -2.51
N SER A 54 11.77 -12.55 -3.24
CA SER A 54 11.37 -11.19 -2.86
C SER A 54 10.80 -10.42 -4.04
N ARG A 55 9.69 -9.70 -3.80
CA ARG A 55 9.05 -8.87 -4.82
C ARG A 55 8.52 -7.59 -4.20
N VAL A 56 8.65 -6.49 -4.94
CA VAL A 56 8.08 -5.18 -4.60
C VAL A 56 6.77 -5.03 -5.36
N PHE A 57 5.75 -4.53 -4.66
CA PHE A 57 4.42 -4.32 -5.17
C PHE A 57 4.01 -2.87 -4.89
N ALA A 58 3.54 -2.20 -5.93
CA ALA A 58 2.98 -0.86 -5.90
C ALA A 58 2.01 -0.73 -7.08
N ASP A 59 1.16 0.30 -7.05
CA ASP A 59 0.32 0.63 -8.21
C ASP A 59 1.20 1.03 -9.41
N HIS A 60 0.90 0.50 -10.60
CA HIS A 60 1.66 0.81 -11.81
C HIS A 60 1.28 2.17 -12.42
N ASP A 61 0.11 2.72 -12.07
CA ASP A 61 -0.28 4.06 -12.47
C ASP A 61 0.34 5.11 -11.54
N ASN A 62 1.23 5.95 -12.09
CA ASN A 62 1.86 7.04 -11.37
C ASN A 62 0.87 8.12 -10.89
N SER A 63 -0.36 8.17 -11.44
CA SER A 63 -1.42 9.04 -10.93
C SER A 63 -1.99 8.55 -9.59
N ARG A 64 -1.85 7.25 -9.32
CA ARG A 64 -2.29 6.55 -8.10
C ARG A 64 -1.11 6.39 -7.16
N SER A 65 -0.54 7.53 -6.77
CA SER A 65 0.83 7.56 -6.26
C SER A 65 1.03 7.09 -4.83
N THR A 66 -0.02 7.11 -4.01
CA THR A 66 0.01 6.64 -2.61
C THR A 66 -1.18 5.76 -2.30
N PHE A 67 -1.04 4.93 -1.26
CA PHE A 67 -2.10 4.09 -0.73
C PHE A 67 -3.45 4.80 -0.56
N GLU A 68 -3.46 6.03 -0.03
CA GLU A 68 -4.72 6.75 0.20
C GLU A 68 -5.42 7.13 -1.11
N ILE A 69 -4.65 7.48 -2.15
CA ILE A 69 -5.19 7.78 -3.48
C ILE A 69 -5.77 6.52 -4.10
N CYS A 70 -5.03 5.41 -4.07
CA CYS A 70 -5.51 4.12 -4.57
C CYS A 70 -6.82 3.71 -3.86
N LEU A 71 -6.81 3.74 -2.52
CA LEU A 71 -7.94 3.32 -1.72
C LEU A 71 -9.17 4.21 -1.94
N TYR A 72 -8.98 5.53 -2.03
CA TYR A 72 -10.05 6.47 -2.32
C TYR A 72 -10.65 6.21 -3.72
N GLN A 73 -9.82 6.09 -4.75
CA GLN A 73 -10.32 5.91 -6.11
C GLN A 73 -11.11 4.61 -6.28
N ASP A 74 -10.69 3.54 -5.60
CA ASP A 74 -11.37 2.24 -5.67
C ASP A 74 -12.65 2.18 -4.81
N ASN A 75 -12.84 3.17 -3.93
CA ASN A 75 -13.93 3.22 -2.96
C ASN A 75 -14.54 4.63 -2.85
N ALA A 76 -14.61 5.38 -3.95
CA ALA A 76 -14.90 6.81 -3.93
C ALA A 76 -16.25 7.11 -3.28
N ASP A 77 -17.31 6.38 -3.67
CA ASP A 77 -18.66 6.55 -3.11
C ASP A 77 -18.69 6.31 -1.59
N LEU A 78 -17.96 5.30 -1.11
CA LEU A 78 -17.90 4.94 0.30
C LEU A 78 -17.11 5.98 1.11
N CYS A 79 -15.95 6.39 0.59
CA CYS A 79 -15.13 7.43 1.20
C CYS A 79 -15.89 8.76 1.23
N ASP A 80 -16.59 9.10 0.16
CA ASP A 80 -17.42 10.29 0.09
C ASP A 80 -18.58 10.23 1.08
N ALA A 81 -19.30 9.12 1.18
CA ALA A 81 -20.37 8.99 2.17
C ALA A 81 -19.85 9.14 3.61
N LEU A 82 -18.64 8.64 3.90
CA LEU A 82 -18.06 8.62 5.24
C LEU A 82 -17.41 9.96 5.63
N PHE A 83 -16.69 10.57 4.70
CA PHE A 83 -15.83 11.72 4.98
C PHE A 83 -16.33 13.03 4.39
N ARG A 84 -17.40 13.05 3.59
CA ARG A 84 -18.00 14.31 3.14
C ARG A 84 -18.68 14.99 4.32
N GLY A 85 -18.12 16.13 4.73
CA GLY A 85 -18.67 16.97 5.80
C GLY A 85 -19.14 18.30 5.24
N THR A 86 -20.28 18.81 5.73
CA THR A 86 -20.82 20.13 5.33
C THR A 86 -19.91 21.32 5.70
N ARG A 87 -18.91 21.11 6.56
CA ARG A 87 -17.94 22.14 7.01
C ARG A 87 -16.50 21.86 6.59
N ARG A 88 -16.24 20.86 5.74
CA ARG A 88 -14.89 20.56 5.25
C ARG A 88 -14.59 21.37 3.99
N THR A 89 -13.43 22.04 3.96
CA THR A 89 -12.93 22.79 2.81
C THR A 89 -12.07 21.94 1.87
N LEU A 90 -11.46 20.88 2.41
CA LEU A 90 -10.67 19.91 1.64
C LEU A 90 -11.60 18.96 0.89
N THR A 91 -11.13 18.48 -0.27
CA THR A 91 -11.71 17.30 -0.91
C THR A 91 -11.55 16.09 0.01
N VAL A 92 -12.36 15.04 -0.19
CA VAL A 92 -12.26 13.83 0.63
C VAL A 92 -10.88 13.16 0.49
N GLN A 93 -10.36 13.11 -0.74
CA GLN A 93 -9.01 12.58 -0.99
C GLN A 93 -7.94 13.39 -0.25
N ASP A 94 -7.99 14.74 -0.29
CA ASP A 94 -7.03 15.59 0.43
C ASP A 94 -7.15 15.43 1.96
N TYR A 95 -8.37 15.26 2.46
CA TYR A 95 -8.59 14.95 3.87
C TYR A 95 -7.94 13.62 4.27
N MET A 96 -8.09 12.58 3.46
CA MET A 96 -7.47 11.26 3.71
C MET A 96 -5.95 11.35 3.67
N LEU A 97 -5.38 12.09 2.72
CA LEU A 97 -3.94 12.35 2.62
C LEU A 97 -3.40 13.07 3.86
N ALA A 98 -4.14 14.03 4.40
CA ALA A 98 -3.75 14.78 5.60
C ALA A 98 -3.99 13.99 6.91
N ASN A 99 -4.86 12.97 6.91
CA ASN A 99 -5.31 12.26 8.11
C ASN A 99 -5.22 10.73 7.96
N LYS A 100 -4.08 10.26 7.43
CA LYS A 100 -3.86 8.87 7.00
C LYS A 100 -4.30 7.80 8.02
N ALA A 101 -3.76 7.87 9.24
CA ALA A 101 -4.01 6.88 10.27
C ALA A 101 -5.48 6.89 10.73
N GLU A 102 -6.06 8.08 10.89
CA GLU A 102 -7.46 8.26 11.29
C GLU A 102 -8.42 7.76 10.22
N ALA A 103 -8.18 8.12 8.95
CA ALA A 103 -8.99 7.67 7.82
C ALA A 103 -8.95 6.14 7.69
N ALA A 104 -7.76 5.54 7.77
CA ALA A 104 -7.61 4.08 7.72
C ALA A 104 -8.35 3.39 8.89
N PHE A 105 -8.25 3.95 10.10
CA PHE A 105 -8.95 3.40 11.27
C PHE A 105 -10.47 3.48 11.12
N GLN A 106 -11.02 4.60 10.65
CA GLN A 106 -12.46 4.75 10.43
C GLN A 106 -12.99 3.81 9.35
N LEU A 107 -12.25 3.65 8.24
CA LEU A 107 -12.61 2.72 7.16
C LEU A 107 -12.63 1.27 7.67
N LEU A 108 -11.64 0.89 8.48
CA LEU A 108 -11.58 -0.43 9.10
C LEU A 108 -12.77 -0.69 10.04
N GLN A 109 -13.11 0.27 10.90
CA GLN A 109 -14.18 0.09 11.90
C GLN A 109 -15.57 -0.02 11.28
N LEU A 110 -15.83 0.75 10.23
CA LEU A 110 -17.20 0.94 9.76
C LEU A 110 -17.54 0.06 8.55
N HIS A 111 -16.55 -0.24 7.70
CA HIS A 111 -16.82 -0.77 6.36
C HIS A 111 -15.78 -1.77 5.83
N ALA A 112 -14.97 -2.41 6.68
CA ALA A 112 -13.91 -3.33 6.23
C ALA A 112 -14.37 -4.38 5.19
N GLU A 113 -15.54 -4.99 5.39
CA GLU A 113 -16.07 -6.02 4.47
C GLU A 113 -16.55 -5.49 3.12
N LYS A 114 -16.72 -4.17 2.98
CA LYS A 114 -17.21 -3.50 1.77
C LYS A 114 -16.09 -2.82 0.98
N LEU A 115 -14.87 -2.81 1.49
CA LEU A 115 -13.74 -2.17 0.83
C LEU A 115 -13.25 -3.02 -0.33
N THR A 116 -13.18 -2.40 -1.50
CA THR A 116 -12.38 -2.90 -2.62
C THR A 116 -10.91 -2.69 -2.28
N VAL A 117 -10.17 -3.80 -2.19
CA VAL A 117 -8.72 -3.77 -1.92
C VAL A 117 -7.98 -3.43 -3.23
N PRO A 118 -7.05 -2.46 -3.24
CA PRO A 118 -6.25 -2.17 -4.42
C PRO A 118 -5.52 -3.39 -4.99
N ASP A 119 -5.45 -3.50 -6.31
CA ASP A 119 -4.97 -4.70 -7.02
C ASP A 119 -3.54 -5.10 -6.60
N TYR A 120 -2.61 -4.15 -6.48
CA TYR A 120 -1.23 -4.45 -6.08
C TYR A 120 -1.12 -5.11 -4.69
N ILE A 121 -2.07 -4.84 -3.79
CA ILE A 121 -2.15 -5.50 -2.47
C ILE A 121 -2.69 -6.92 -2.64
N GLN A 122 -3.73 -7.11 -3.47
CA GLN A 122 -4.27 -8.44 -3.75
C GLN A 122 -3.20 -9.34 -4.39
N GLU A 123 -2.44 -8.82 -5.35
CA GLU A 123 -1.32 -9.51 -5.98
C GLU A 123 -0.23 -9.90 -4.98
N ALA A 124 0.15 -8.99 -4.08
CA ALA A 124 1.12 -9.26 -3.04
C ALA A 124 0.65 -10.39 -2.10
N LEU A 125 -0.62 -10.36 -1.71
CA LEU A 125 -1.23 -11.38 -0.84
C LEU A 125 -1.38 -12.73 -1.54
N ALA A 126 -1.65 -12.75 -2.84
CA ALA A 126 -1.67 -13.98 -3.62
C ALA A 126 -0.25 -14.58 -3.70
N TRP A 127 0.73 -13.78 -4.11
CA TRP A 127 2.11 -14.22 -4.34
C TRP A 127 2.82 -14.69 -3.06
N ILE A 128 2.60 -14.02 -1.92
CA ILE A 128 3.24 -14.42 -0.65
C ILE A 128 2.69 -15.76 -0.12
N ARG A 129 1.52 -16.19 -0.60
CA ARG A 129 0.85 -17.43 -0.20
C ARG A 129 1.12 -18.63 -1.11
N GLU A 130 1.77 -18.43 -2.26
CA GLU A 130 2.14 -19.51 -3.21
C GLU A 130 3.07 -20.56 -2.59
#